data_AF-G5J0A4-F1
#
_entry.id   AF-G5J0A4-F1
#
_cell.length_a   1.000
_cell.length_b   1.000
_cell.length_c   1.000
_cell.angle_alpha   90.00
_cell.angle_beta   90.00
_cell.angle_gamma   90.00
#
_symmetry.space_group_name_H-M   'P 1'
#
loop_
_entity.id
_entity.type
_entity.pdbx_description
1 polymer ?
#
loop_
_entity_poly.entity_id
_entity_poly.type
_entity_poly.pdbx_seq_one_letter_code
_entity_poly.pdbx_strand_id
1 'polypeptide(L)'
;MLGFAFPVFTRVHLQHHAHVNDPDNDPDHFVSTGGPLWMIAARFFYHEIFFFKRRLWKKYELLEWFLSRLFLFTVVFLGIHYEFIGFVMNFWFVPALVVGVALGLFFDYLPHRPFKERDRWKNARVYPSAILNILIFGQNYHLIHHLWPSIPWYKYKPAYHATKPLLDAKGCDQSLGLLQGKNLWSFLYDVFLGIRFHDNHHKKSL
;
A
#
# COMPACT_ATOMS: atom_id res chain seq x y z
N MET A 1 6.38 -15.26 -6.03
CA MET A 1 5.60 -14.83 -4.84
C MET A 1 6.36 -13.70 -4.15
N LEU A 2 5.75 -12.54 -3.85
CA LEU A 2 6.44 -11.37 -3.28
C LEU A 2 6.71 -11.47 -1.77
N GLY A 3 6.70 -12.67 -1.19
CA GLY A 3 6.77 -12.88 0.25
C GLY A 3 5.43 -12.65 0.99
N PHE A 4 4.45 -12.00 0.36
CA PHE A 4 3.08 -11.86 0.87
C PHE A 4 2.14 -12.91 0.26
N ALA A 5 1.20 -13.40 1.06
CA ALA A 5 0.16 -14.30 0.60
C ALA A 5 -0.97 -13.50 -0.08
N PHE A 6 -1.32 -13.88 -1.31
CA PHE A 6 -2.42 -13.28 -2.06
C PHE A 6 -3.76 -13.18 -1.30
N PRO A 7 -4.23 -14.21 -0.57
CA PRO A 7 -5.47 -14.11 0.21
C PRO A 7 -5.38 -13.07 1.34
N VAL A 8 -4.21 -12.94 1.97
CA VAL A 8 -3.98 -11.90 2.99
C VAL A 8 -4.11 -10.53 2.35
N PHE A 9 -3.37 -10.27 1.27
CA PHE A 9 -3.38 -8.98 0.57
C PHE A 9 -4.80 -8.60 0.13
N THR A 10 -5.54 -9.54 -0.46
CA THR A 10 -6.92 -9.31 -0.90
C THR A 10 -7.80 -8.82 0.26
N ARG A 11 -7.69 -9.43 1.44
CA ARG A 11 -8.51 -9.07 2.60
C ARG A 11 -8.11 -7.75 3.23
N VAL A 12 -6.81 -7.48 3.37
CA VAL A 12 -6.33 -6.21 3.95
C VAL A 12 -6.59 -5.03 3.00
N HIS A 13 -6.46 -5.23 1.67
CA HIS A 13 -6.77 -4.21 0.67
C HIS A 13 -8.25 -3.79 0.72
N LEU A 14 -9.17 -4.75 0.91
CA LEU A 14 -10.59 -4.44 1.11
C LEU A 14 -10.83 -3.64 2.40
N GLN A 15 -10.06 -3.90 3.47
CA GLN A 15 -10.14 -3.13 4.71
C GLN A 15 -9.59 -1.71 4.54
N HIS A 16 -8.50 -1.55 3.77
CA HIS A 16 -7.97 -0.27 3.38
C HIS A 16 -9.03 0.56 2.64
N HIS A 17 -9.64 0.04 1.56
CA HIS A 17 -10.72 0.73 0.83
C HIS A 17 -11.92 1.11 1.73
N ALA A 18 -12.27 0.27 2.70
CA ALA A 18 -13.38 0.53 3.60
C ALA A 18 -13.05 1.60 4.67
N HIS A 19 -11.79 1.74 5.06
CA HIS A 19 -11.37 2.56 6.20
C HIS A 19 -10.18 3.48 5.88
N VAL A 20 -10.00 3.89 4.62
CA VAL A 20 -8.81 4.63 4.14
C VAL A 20 -8.40 5.74 5.12
N ASN A 21 -7.12 5.74 5.49
CA ASN A 21 -6.50 6.68 6.44
C ASN A 21 -7.02 6.58 7.90
N ASP A 22 -7.71 5.52 8.28
CA ASP A 22 -8.06 5.24 9.67
C ASP A 22 -6.88 4.56 10.43
N PRO A 23 -6.35 5.15 11.51
CA PRO A 23 -5.17 4.62 12.20
C PRO A 23 -5.31 3.20 12.74
N ASP A 24 -6.53 2.79 13.10
CA ASP A 24 -6.79 1.52 13.76
C ASP A 24 -7.32 0.45 12.81
N ASN A 25 -8.05 0.87 11.77
CA ASN A 25 -8.81 0.00 10.89
C ASN A 25 -8.27 -0.03 9.44
N ASP A 26 -7.37 0.89 9.07
CA ASP A 26 -6.63 0.82 7.82
C ASP A 26 -5.26 0.15 8.05
N PRO A 27 -5.03 -1.06 7.52
CA PRO A 27 -3.75 -1.73 7.67
C PRO A 27 -2.60 -0.98 6.97
N ASP A 28 -2.88 -0.24 5.89
CA ASP A 28 -1.88 0.49 5.11
C ASP A 28 -1.46 1.79 5.79
N HIS A 29 -2.30 2.29 6.70
CA HIS A 29 -1.94 3.42 7.55
C HIS A 29 -0.70 3.08 8.39
N PHE A 30 -0.64 1.92 9.05
CA PHE A 30 0.54 1.49 9.80
C PHE A 30 1.75 1.25 8.89
N VAL A 31 1.55 0.59 7.74
CA VAL A 31 2.64 0.36 6.76
C VAL A 31 3.28 1.69 6.33
N SER A 32 2.48 2.72 6.15
CA SER A 32 2.93 4.02 5.66
C SER A 32 3.46 4.97 6.74
N THR A 33 3.06 4.81 8.01
CA THR A 33 3.33 5.80 9.09
C THR A 33 4.00 5.21 10.35
N GLY A 34 4.23 3.90 10.38
CA GLY A 34 4.84 3.18 11.50
C GLY A 34 6.37 3.21 11.52
N GLY A 35 7.01 4.20 10.87
CA GLY A 35 8.46 4.35 10.85
C GLY A 35 9.02 4.81 9.49
N PRO A 36 10.35 4.70 9.28
CA PRO A 36 10.99 5.31 8.13
C PRO A 36 10.67 4.58 6.83
N LEU A 37 10.56 5.31 5.71
CA LEU A 37 10.14 4.72 4.43
C LEU A 37 11.09 3.65 3.88
N TRP A 38 12.38 3.67 4.22
CA TRP A 38 13.31 2.62 3.79
C TRP A 38 13.01 1.25 4.44
N MET A 39 12.21 1.22 5.51
CA MET A 39 11.71 -0.01 6.15
C MET A 39 10.29 -0.39 5.71
N ILE A 40 9.68 0.32 4.75
CA ILE A 40 8.28 0.09 4.36
C ILE A 40 8.03 -1.35 3.88
N ALA A 41 9.00 -1.93 3.17
CA ALA A 41 8.94 -3.31 2.70
C ALA A 41 8.79 -4.32 3.85
N ALA A 42 9.49 -4.10 4.96
CA ALA A 42 9.38 -4.95 6.15
C ALA A 42 8.04 -4.71 6.89
N ARG A 43 7.51 -3.49 6.86
CA ARG A 43 6.23 -3.20 7.53
C ARG A 43 5.03 -3.89 6.87
N PHE A 44 5.10 -4.28 5.60
CA PHE A 44 4.05 -5.09 4.97
C PHE A 44 3.77 -6.42 5.71
N PHE A 45 4.69 -6.96 6.51
CA PHE A 45 4.40 -8.12 7.36
C PHE A 45 3.29 -7.85 8.39
N TYR A 46 3.02 -6.58 8.71
CA TYR A 46 1.86 -6.20 9.53
C TYR A 46 0.52 -6.59 8.90
N HIS A 47 0.43 -6.71 7.58
CA HIS A 47 -0.79 -7.18 6.91
C HIS A 47 -1.21 -8.57 7.38
N GLU A 48 -0.26 -9.48 7.60
CA GLU A 48 -0.58 -10.80 8.16
C GLU A 48 -1.06 -10.70 9.60
N ILE A 49 -0.37 -9.90 10.42
CA ILE A 49 -0.78 -9.65 11.82
C ILE A 49 -2.21 -9.11 11.85
N PHE A 50 -2.52 -8.12 11.01
CA PHE A 50 -3.85 -7.52 10.91
C PHE A 50 -4.90 -8.53 10.42
N PHE A 51 -4.59 -9.30 9.40
CA PHE A 51 -5.44 -10.36 8.85
C PHE A 51 -5.87 -11.38 9.92
N PHE A 52 -4.92 -11.84 10.73
CA PHE A 52 -5.22 -12.77 11.82
C PHE A 52 -5.92 -12.09 13.00
N LYS A 53 -5.46 -10.90 13.41
CA LYS A 53 -6.06 -10.12 14.52
C LYS A 53 -7.53 -9.81 14.25
N ARG A 54 -7.88 -9.45 13.01
CA ARG A 54 -9.24 -9.10 12.60
C ARG A 54 -10.06 -10.28 12.06
N ARG A 55 -9.46 -11.48 11.99
CA ARG A 55 -10.10 -12.71 11.51
C ARG A 55 -10.74 -12.58 10.12
N LEU A 56 -9.98 -12.05 9.15
CA LEU A 56 -10.53 -11.65 7.84
C LEU A 56 -10.70 -12.80 6.83
N TRP A 57 -10.19 -13.99 7.11
CA TRP A 57 -10.21 -15.12 6.17
C TRP A 57 -11.62 -15.58 5.83
N LYS A 58 -11.81 -16.06 4.60
CA LYS A 58 -13.04 -16.74 4.16
C LYS A 58 -12.70 -18.00 3.38
N LYS A 59 -13.60 -19.00 3.42
CA LYS A 59 -13.48 -20.25 2.64
C LYS A 59 -12.10 -20.89 2.83
N TYR A 60 -11.38 -21.18 1.75
CA TYR A 60 -10.10 -21.86 1.74
C TYR A 60 -8.88 -20.94 1.88
N GLU A 61 -9.06 -19.65 2.19
CA GLU A 61 -7.96 -18.69 2.23
C GLU A 61 -6.90 -19.01 3.30
N LEU A 62 -7.29 -19.66 4.41
CA LEU A 62 -6.31 -20.15 5.38
C LEU A 62 -5.46 -21.30 4.83
N LEU A 63 -6.07 -22.18 4.02
CA LEU A 63 -5.34 -23.25 3.35
C LEU A 63 -4.43 -22.68 2.27
N GLU A 64 -4.91 -21.74 1.46
CA GLU A 64 -4.08 -21.02 0.48
C GLU A 64 -2.89 -20.31 1.14
N TRP A 65 -3.14 -19.61 2.26
CA TRP A 65 -2.08 -19.00 3.06
C TRP A 65 -1.08 -20.05 3.58
N PHE A 66 -1.56 -21.15 4.14
CA PHE A 66 -0.72 -22.23 4.66
C PHE A 66 0.15 -22.84 3.56
N LEU A 67 -0.45 -23.20 2.40
CA LEU A 67 0.28 -23.73 1.25
C LEU A 67 1.31 -22.73 0.71
N SER A 68 0.96 -21.44 0.70
CA SER A 68 1.87 -20.36 0.31
C SER A 68 3.08 -20.26 1.25
N ARG A 69 2.88 -20.41 2.57
CA ARG A 69 3.96 -20.42 3.57
C ARG A 69 4.78 -21.70 3.50
N LEU A 70 4.13 -22.86 3.34
CA LEU A 70 4.78 -24.14 3.17
C LEU A 70 5.69 -24.14 1.93
N PHE A 71 5.23 -23.57 0.81
CA PHE A 71 6.04 -23.41 -0.39
C PHE A 71 7.27 -22.54 -0.13
N LEU A 72 7.09 -21.38 0.51
CA LEU A 72 8.20 -20.48 0.86
C LEU A 72 9.24 -21.19 1.76
N PHE A 73 8.79 -21.81 2.85
CA PHE A 73 9.68 -22.52 3.77
C PHE A 73 10.38 -23.71 3.12
N THR A 74 9.67 -24.45 2.26
CA THR A 74 10.27 -25.53 1.47
C THR A 74 11.39 -25.02 0.58
N VAL A 75 11.19 -23.94 -0.17
CA VAL A 75 12.26 -23.41 -1.05
C VAL A 75 13.46 -22.90 -0.24
N VAL A 76 13.22 -22.22 0.89
CA VAL A 76 14.31 -21.77 1.76
C VAL A 76 15.07 -22.96 2.35
N PHE A 77 14.35 -23.97 2.86
CA PHE A 77 14.93 -25.18 3.43
C PHE A 77 15.78 -25.93 2.39
N LEU A 78 15.23 -26.18 1.20
CA LEU A 78 15.96 -26.85 0.11
C LEU A 78 17.16 -26.01 -0.34
N GLY A 79 17.01 -24.68 -0.40
CA GLY A 79 18.09 -23.76 -0.73
C GLY A 79 19.27 -23.85 0.25
N ILE A 80 18.99 -23.98 1.55
CA ILE A 80 20.03 -24.20 2.56
C ILE A 80 20.61 -25.61 2.44
N HIS A 81 19.75 -26.64 2.38
CA HIS A 81 20.16 -28.04 2.39
C HIS A 81 21.01 -28.44 1.18
N TYR A 82 20.70 -27.91 -0.01
CA TYR A 82 21.44 -28.16 -1.25
C TYR A 82 22.36 -26.98 -1.64
N GLU A 83 22.67 -26.09 -0.68
CA GLU A 83 23.67 -25.02 -0.82
C GLU A 83 23.43 -24.00 -1.96
N PHE A 84 22.19 -23.85 -2.44
CA PHE A 84 21.82 -22.86 -3.46
C PHE A 84 21.09 -21.62 -2.89
N ILE A 85 21.08 -21.43 -1.57
CA ILE A 85 20.39 -20.29 -0.93
C ILE A 85 20.84 -18.94 -1.47
N GLY A 86 22.10 -18.80 -1.88
CA GLY A 86 22.61 -17.58 -2.52
C GLY A 86 21.84 -17.22 -3.81
N PHE A 87 21.44 -18.22 -4.60
CA PHE A 87 20.61 -17.99 -5.78
C PHE A 87 19.20 -17.49 -5.39
N VAL A 88 18.56 -18.12 -4.40
CA VAL A 88 17.24 -17.71 -3.89
C VAL A 88 17.29 -16.27 -3.36
N MET A 89 18.32 -15.91 -2.60
CA MET A 89 18.47 -14.56 -2.07
C MET A 89 18.62 -13.52 -3.18
N ASN A 90 19.53 -13.75 -4.13
CA ASN A 90 19.86 -12.78 -5.17
C ASN A 90 18.80 -12.63 -6.26
N PHE A 91 18.12 -13.73 -6.64
CA PHE A 91 17.18 -13.75 -7.76
C PHE A 91 15.71 -13.80 -7.35
N TRP A 92 15.44 -13.92 -6.05
CA TRP A 92 14.07 -13.85 -5.54
C TRP A 92 13.91 -12.83 -4.41
N PHE A 93 14.59 -12.99 -3.27
CA PHE A 93 14.30 -12.13 -2.10
C PHE A 93 14.75 -10.69 -2.28
N VAL A 94 15.94 -10.44 -2.86
CA VAL A 94 16.41 -9.08 -3.14
C VAL A 94 15.51 -8.36 -4.16
N PRO A 95 15.16 -8.95 -5.33
CA PRO A 95 14.17 -8.35 -6.22
C PRO A 95 12.80 -8.14 -5.55
N ALA A 96 12.34 -9.09 -4.74
CA ALA A 96 11.08 -8.95 -4.00
C ALA A 96 11.12 -7.79 -2.99
N LEU A 97 12.26 -7.55 -2.33
CA LEU A 97 12.47 -6.41 -1.44
C LEU A 97 12.38 -5.08 -2.22
N VAL A 98 13.04 -4.99 -3.38
CA VAL A 98 12.98 -3.79 -4.24
C VAL A 98 11.55 -3.52 -4.69
N VAL A 99 10.83 -4.55 -5.13
CA VAL A 99 9.41 -4.44 -5.49
C VAL A 99 8.56 -4.04 -4.28
N GLY A 100 8.81 -4.62 -3.11
CA GLY A 100 8.12 -4.27 -1.86
C GLY A 100 8.28 -2.80 -1.50
N VAL A 101 9.50 -2.24 -1.59
CA VAL A 101 9.74 -0.81 -1.40
C VAL A 101 8.96 0.03 -2.42
N ALA A 102 9.01 -0.35 -3.70
CA ALA A 102 8.31 0.37 -4.75
C ALA A 102 6.77 0.37 -4.54
N LEU A 103 6.19 -0.78 -4.19
CA LEU A 103 4.76 -0.89 -3.88
C LEU A 103 4.39 0.00 -2.69
N GLY A 104 5.12 -0.12 -1.58
CA GLY A 104 4.85 0.69 -0.38
C GLY A 104 4.96 2.19 -0.66
N LEU A 105 5.90 2.62 -1.50
CA LEU A 105 6.04 4.03 -1.84
C LEU A 105 4.93 4.53 -2.79
N PHE A 106 4.69 3.84 -3.89
CA PHE A 106 3.85 4.34 -4.98
C PHE A 106 2.36 4.00 -4.83
N PHE A 107 2.01 3.03 -3.99
CA PHE A 107 0.63 2.55 -3.85
C PHE A 107 0.10 2.90 -2.46
N ASP A 108 0.88 2.70 -1.41
CA ASP A 108 0.41 2.95 -0.05
C ASP A 108 0.74 4.38 0.38
N TYR A 109 2.00 4.81 0.22
CA TYR A 109 2.44 6.04 0.86
C TYR A 109 2.11 7.31 0.06
N LEU A 110 2.62 7.45 -1.17
CA LEU A 110 2.49 8.68 -1.97
C LEU A 110 1.02 9.01 -2.28
N PRO A 111 0.14 8.04 -2.61
CA PRO A 111 -1.26 8.33 -2.88
C PRO A 111 -2.03 8.85 -1.67
N HIS A 112 -1.68 8.42 -0.46
CA HIS A 112 -2.49 8.65 0.74
C HIS A 112 -1.93 9.70 1.69
N ARG A 113 -0.69 10.15 1.48
CA ARG A 113 -0.12 11.28 2.22
C ARG A 113 -1.10 12.46 2.24
N PRO A 114 -1.29 13.19 3.35
CA PRO A 114 -0.65 13.04 4.65
C PRO A 114 -1.37 12.09 5.62
N PHE A 115 -2.22 11.18 5.14
CA PHE A 115 -2.99 10.19 5.92
C PHE A 115 -3.97 10.85 6.90
N LYS A 116 -4.75 11.83 6.40
CA LYS A 116 -5.70 12.60 7.21
C LYS A 116 -7.12 12.56 6.68
N GLU A 117 -7.26 12.83 5.38
CA GLU A 117 -8.56 12.89 4.73
C GLU A 117 -9.18 11.50 4.62
N ARG A 118 -10.43 11.33 5.06
CA ARG A 118 -11.17 10.07 4.92
C ARG A 118 -12.32 10.15 3.94
N ASP A 119 -12.64 11.37 3.47
CA ASP A 119 -13.67 11.56 2.44
C ASP A 119 -13.24 10.85 1.16
N ARG A 120 -14.16 10.10 0.54
CA ARG A 120 -13.89 9.28 -0.64
C ARG A 120 -13.28 10.05 -1.83
N TRP A 121 -13.46 11.37 -1.90
CA TRP A 121 -12.93 12.21 -2.98
C TRP A 121 -11.54 12.78 -2.67
N LYS A 122 -11.07 12.67 -1.42
CA LYS A 122 -9.84 13.30 -0.93
C LYS A 122 -8.92 12.35 -0.17
N ASN A 123 -9.35 11.12 0.09
CA ASN A 123 -8.60 10.12 0.83
C ASN A 123 -7.36 9.60 0.10
N ALA A 124 -7.28 9.84 -1.21
CA ALA A 124 -6.16 9.56 -2.08
C ALA A 124 -5.98 10.71 -3.09
N ARG A 125 -4.91 10.65 -3.89
CA ARG A 125 -4.61 11.64 -4.93
C ARG A 125 -4.41 11.03 -6.32
N VAL A 126 -4.47 11.90 -7.32
CA VAL A 126 -3.96 11.64 -8.68
C VAL A 126 -2.68 12.45 -8.87
N TYR A 127 -1.73 11.96 -9.65
CA TYR A 127 -0.55 12.68 -10.10
C TYR A 127 -0.27 12.33 -11.55
N PRO A 128 -0.95 12.99 -12.52
CA PRO A 128 -0.88 12.61 -13.92
C PRO A 128 0.54 12.73 -14.47
N SER A 129 1.09 11.62 -14.98
CA SER A 129 2.37 11.61 -15.67
C SER A 129 2.39 10.46 -16.67
N ALA A 130 2.76 10.74 -17.93
CA ALA A 130 2.84 9.71 -18.96
C ALA A 130 3.91 8.66 -18.63
N ILE A 131 5.04 9.10 -18.08
CA ILE A 131 6.15 8.25 -17.67
C ILE A 131 5.70 7.34 -16.52
N LEU A 132 5.12 7.92 -15.45
CA LEU A 132 4.64 7.11 -14.32
C LEU A 132 3.50 6.19 -14.73
N ASN A 133 2.61 6.61 -15.63
CA ASN A 133 1.54 5.76 -16.14
C ASN A 133 2.08 4.47 -16.78
N ILE A 134 3.25 4.52 -17.41
CA ILE A 134 3.93 3.33 -17.95
C ILE A 134 4.64 2.58 -16.82
N LEU A 135 5.47 3.26 -16.03
CA LEU A 135 6.34 2.62 -15.03
C LEU A 135 5.59 1.94 -13.88
N ILE A 136 4.48 2.52 -13.44
CA ILE A 136 3.66 1.99 -12.34
C ILE A 136 2.26 1.57 -12.81
N PHE A 137 2.12 1.21 -14.08
CA PHE A 137 0.87 0.65 -14.64
C PHE A 137 -0.39 1.46 -14.28
N GLY A 138 -0.35 2.77 -14.51
CA GLY A 138 -1.48 3.67 -14.29
C GLY A 138 -1.81 3.97 -12.82
N GLN A 139 -0.99 3.54 -11.88
CA GLN A 139 -1.24 3.72 -10.44
C GLN A 139 -1.04 5.16 -9.97
N ASN A 140 -0.48 6.01 -10.83
CA ASN A 140 -0.47 7.45 -10.65
C ASN A 140 -1.89 8.08 -10.70
N TYR A 141 -2.93 7.30 -10.99
CA TYR A 141 -4.34 7.66 -10.90
C TYR A 141 -5.05 6.97 -9.72
N HIS A 142 -4.35 6.77 -8.60
CA HIS A 142 -4.83 5.97 -7.47
C HIS A 142 -6.17 6.44 -6.88
N LEU A 143 -6.48 7.73 -6.87
CA LEU A 143 -7.82 8.19 -6.46
C LEU A 143 -8.94 7.63 -7.36
N ILE A 144 -8.70 7.41 -8.66
CA ILE A 144 -9.68 6.75 -9.55
C ILE A 144 -9.93 5.31 -9.10
N HIS A 145 -8.86 4.61 -8.68
CA HIS A 145 -8.97 3.27 -8.10
C HIS A 145 -9.84 3.27 -6.84
N HIS A 146 -9.68 4.26 -5.94
CA HIS A 146 -10.51 4.41 -4.74
C HIS A 146 -11.96 4.78 -5.03
N LEU A 147 -12.19 5.68 -5.99
CA LEU A 147 -13.55 6.10 -6.35
C LEU A 147 -14.34 4.97 -7.04
N TRP A 148 -13.67 4.21 -7.90
CA TRP A 148 -14.28 3.14 -8.69
C TRP A 148 -13.35 1.91 -8.79
N PRO A 149 -13.28 1.07 -7.73
CA PRO A 149 -12.38 -0.09 -7.68
C PRO A 149 -12.61 -1.13 -8.77
N SER A 150 -13.79 -1.13 -9.39
CA SER A 150 -14.15 -2.02 -10.49
C SER A 150 -13.54 -1.63 -11.85
N ILE A 151 -13.02 -0.41 -11.98
CA ILE A 151 -12.31 0.00 -13.19
C ILE A 151 -10.95 -0.73 -13.22
N PRO A 152 -10.60 -1.43 -14.30
CA PRO A 152 -9.30 -2.08 -14.40
C PRO A 152 -8.21 -1.03 -14.62
N TRP A 153 -6.99 -1.33 -14.18
CA TRP A 153 -5.89 -0.35 -14.11
C TRP A 153 -5.55 0.33 -15.44
N TYR A 154 -5.63 -0.40 -16.55
CA TYR A 154 -5.35 0.13 -17.89
C TYR A 154 -6.43 1.13 -18.38
N LYS A 155 -7.55 1.25 -17.66
CA LYS A 155 -8.61 2.25 -17.92
C LYS A 155 -8.61 3.43 -16.95
N TYR A 156 -7.69 3.49 -15.97
CA TYR A 156 -7.64 4.61 -15.02
C TYR A 156 -7.40 5.95 -15.69
N LYS A 157 -6.46 6.03 -16.64
CA LYS A 157 -6.19 7.30 -17.36
C LYS A 157 -7.41 7.79 -18.17
N PRO A 158 -8.07 6.96 -19.01
CA PRO A 158 -9.33 7.36 -19.65
C PRO A 158 -10.42 7.80 -18.66
N ALA A 159 -10.60 7.06 -17.57
CA ALA A 159 -11.59 7.39 -16.54
C ALA A 159 -11.28 8.71 -15.83
N TYR A 160 -10.01 8.99 -15.53
CA TYR A 160 -9.55 10.28 -15.02
C TYR A 160 -9.92 11.41 -15.96
N HIS A 161 -9.62 11.29 -17.25
CA HIS A 161 -9.94 12.35 -18.22
C HIS A 161 -11.46 12.57 -18.35
N ALA A 162 -12.25 11.50 -18.37
CA ALA A 162 -13.71 11.58 -18.45
C ALA A 162 -14.33 12.24 -17.20
N THR A 163 -13.72 12.06 -16.03
CA THR A 163 -14.25 12.53 -14.74
C THR A 163 -13.54 13.78 -14.20
N LYS A 164 -12.54 14.31 -14.92
CA LYS A 164 -11.74 15.46 -14.48
C LYS A 164 -12.59 16.66 -14.03
N PRO A 165 -13.65 17.09 -14.76
CA PRO A 165 -14.49 18.21 -14.30
C PRO A 165 -15.13 17.96 -12.93
N LEU A 166 -15.50 16.71 -12.64
CA LEU A 166 -16.06 16.33 -11.35
C LEU A 166 -14.99 16.33 -10.25
N LEU A 167 -13.77 15.85 -10.55
CA LEU A 167 -12.65 15.89 -9.61
C LEU A 167 -12.28 17.34 -9.25
N ASP A 168 -12.25 18.23 -10.25
CA ASP A 168 -12.02 19.66 -10.07
C ASP A 168 -13.11 20.29 -9.19
N ALA A 169 -14.40 20.01 -9.48
CA ALA A 169 -15.52 20.51 -8.69
C ALA A 169 -15.54 20.01 -7.23
N LYS A 170 -14.98 18.82 -6.98
CA LYS A 170 -14.83 18.23 -5.63
C LYS A 170 -13.56 18.68 -4.92
N GLY A 171 -12.68 19.42 -5.60
CA GLY A 171 -11.39 19.86 -5.06
C GLY A 171 -10.47 18.68 -4.72
N CYS A 172 -10.42 17.67 -5.59
CA CYS A 172 -9.57 16.49 -5.39
C CYS A 172 -8.09 16.84 -5.59
N ASP A 173 -7.20 16.19 -4.83
CA ASP A 173 -5.76 16.35 -4.99
C ASP A 173 -5.28 15.69 -6.29
N GLN A 174 -4.80 16.51 -7.23
CA GLN A 174 -4.36 16.08 -8.57
C GLN A 174 -2.85 16.34 -8.80
N SER A 175 -2.06 16.39 -7.71
CA SER A 175 -0.60 16.43 -7.77
C SER A 175 0.06 15.70 -6.59
N LEU A 176 1.34 15.35 -6.70
CA LEU A 176 2.13 14.83 -5.56
C LEU A 176 2.38 15.89 -4.49
N GLY A 177 2.37 17.19 -4.84
CA GLY A 177 2.57 18.29 -3.90
C GLY A 177 3.90 18.26 -3.12
N LEU A 178 4.87 17.39 -3.46
CA LEU A 178 6.10 17.18 -2.69
C LEU A 178 6.94 18.45 -2.54
N LEU A 179 7.00 19.28 -3.58
CA LEU A 179 7.78 20.51 -3.59
C LEU A 179 7.00 21.74 -3.07
N GLN A 180 5.76 21.55 -2.60
CA GLN A 180 4.89 22.65 -2.18
C GLN A 180 4.97 22.87 -0.66
N GLY A 181 5.40 24.05 -0.23
CA GLY A 181 5.42 24.47 1.17
C GLY A 181 6.25 23.54 2.06
N LYS A 182 5.67 23.09 3.18
CA LYS A 182 6.34 22.21 4.16
C LYS A 182 6.35 20.72 3.73
N ASN A 183 5.80 20.38 2.57
CA ASN A 183 5.66 18.99 2.14
C ASN A 183 7.01 18.30 1.93
N LEU A 184 8.02 19.00 1.40
CA LEU A 184 9.35 18.42 1.19
C LEU A 184 9.99 18.00 2.52
N TRP A 185 9.99 18.89 3.51
CA TRP A 185 10.56 18.61 4.83
C TRP A 185 9.86 17.46 5.53
N SER A 186 8.53 17.44 5.45
CA SER A 186 7.75 16.35 6.03
C SER A 186 7.97 15.03 5.27
N PHE A 187 8.18 15.05 3.95
CA PHE A 187 8.58 13.86 3.19
C PHE A 187 9.97 13.36 3.61
N LEU A 188 10.95 14.25 3.75
CA LEU A 188 12.29 13.89 4.25
C LEU A 188 12.22 13.32 5.66
N TYR A 189 11.40 13.89 6.54
CA TYR A 189 11.12 13.31 7.86
C TYR A 189 10.57 11.88 7.74
N ASP A 190 9.60 11.66 6.86
CA ASP A 190 9.02 10.34 6.65
C ASP A 190 10.04 9.33 6.09
N VAL A 191 10.96 9.78 5.22
CA VAL A 191 12.06 8.95 4.69
C VAL A 191 12.97 8.43 5.81
N PHE A 192 13.39 9.29 6.74
CA PHE A 192 14.42 8.95 7.73
C PHE A 192 13.88 8.49 9.09
N LEU A 193 12.71 8.99 9.51
CA LEU A 193 12.09 8.68 10.80
C LEU A 193 10.67 8.13 10.61
N GLY A 194 9.78 8.90 9.99
CA GLY A 194 8.43 8.46 9.59
C GLY A 194 7.55 7.85 10.68
N ILE A 195 7.78 8.17 11.95
CA ILE A 195 6.94 7.75 13.06
C ILE A 195 5.89 8.82 13.29
N ARG A 196 4.61 8.44 13.26
CA ARG A 196 3.50 9.33 13.61
C ARG A 196 2.76 8.77 14.80
N PHE A 197 2.71 9.53 15.89
CA PHE A 197 1.88 9.20 17.04
C PHE A 197 0.46 9.69 16.77
N HIS A 198 -0.52 8.80 16.96
CA HIS A 198 -1.92 9.18 16.97
C HIS A 198 -2.31 9.53 18.38
N ASP A 199 -2.67 10.79 18.61
CA ASP A 199 -3.30 11.17 19.85
C ASP A 199 -4.66 10.49 19.94
N ASN A 200 -4.85 9.68 20.99
CA ASN A 200 -6.10 8.97 21.32
C ASN A 200 -7.21 9.93 21.79
N HIS A 201 -7.45 11.03 21.08
CA HIS A 201 -8.47 12.02 21.47
C HIS A 201 -9.91 11.62 21.08
N HIS A 202 -10.13 10.46 20.47
CA HIS A 202 -11.47 9.93 20.20
C HIS A 202 -11.85 8.74 21.09
N LYS A 203 -11.69 8.89 22.40
CA LYS A 203 -12.51 8.17 23.39
C LYS A 203 -13.24 9.18 24.26
N LYS A 204 -14.32 9.77 23.72
CA LYS A 204 -15.49 10.31 24.45
C LYS A 204 -16.45 10.97 23.46
N SER A 205 -17.29 10.16 22.82
CA SER A 205 -18.66 10.57 22.48
C SER A 205 -19.49 9.33 22.15
N LEU A 206 -20.05 8.72 23.20
CA LEU A 206 -21.44 8.27 23.38
C LEU A 206 -21.46 7.28 24.54
#